data_AF-A0AAW9S6Z5-F1
#
_entry.id   AF-A0AAW9S6Z5-F1
#
_cell.length_a   1.000
_cell.length_b   1.000
_cell.length_c   1.000
_cell.angle_alpha   90.00
_cell.angle_beta   90.00
_cell.angle_gamma   90.00
#
_symmetry.space_group_name_H-M   'P 1'
#
loop_
_entity.id
_entity.type
_entity.pdbx_description
1 polymer ?
#
loop_
_entity_poly.entity_id
_entity_poly.type
_entity_poly.pdbx_seq_one_letter_code
_entity_poly.pdbx_strand_id
1 'polypeptide(L)'
;MKNSEIRALSVEELKERIATSTKSLEDLRFANAISPIENPMQIRDARKFVAQLKTELHTRTIAQVQEAVSKGELTRENAAEYLQQAKLPSSAKLSLLKKLISQAGK
;
A
#
# COMPACT_ATOMS: atom_id res chain seq x y z
N MET A 1 -4.09 -4.19 16.40
CA MET A 1 -3.46 -2.86 16.32
C MET A 1 -4.52 -1.81 16.03
N LYS A 2 -4.42 -0.65 16.66
CA LYS A 2 -5.26 0.50 16.32
C LYS A 2 -4.67 1.21 15.10
N ASN A 3 -5.51 1.85 14.29
CA ASN A 3 -5.05 2.57 13.10
C ASN A 3 -4.01 3.66 13.42
N SER A 4 -4.06 4.24 14.62
CA SER A 4 -3.08 5.24 15.08
C SER A 4 -1.66 4.69 15.18
N GLU A 5 -1.51 3.44 15.63
CA GLU A 5 -0.21 2.77 15.72
C GLU A 5 0.36 2.50 14.32
N ILE A 6 -0.49 2.11 13.36
CA ILE A 6 -0.10 1.85 11.97
C ILE A 6 0.41 3.13 11.30
N ARG A 7 -0.20 4.28 11.60
CA ARG A 7 0.22 5.59 11.06
C ARG A 7 1.56 6.06 11.60
N ALA A 8 1.93 5.66 12.81
CA ALA A 8 3.19 6.07 13.45
C ALA A 8 4.42 5.34 12.87
N LEU A 9 4.23 4.21 12.16
CA LEU A 9 5.33 3.41 11.60
C LEU A 9 6.02 4.13 10.43
N SER A 10 7.33 3.91 10.30
CA SER A 10 8.10 4.36 9.15
C SER A 10 7.70 3.60 7.87
N VAL A 11 8.11 4.10 6.69
CA VAL A 11 7.79 3.42 5.42
C VAL A 11 8.50 2.06 5.32
N GLU A 12 9.72 1.95 5.87
CA GLU A 12 10.53 0.74 5.86
C GLU A 12 9.96 -0.30 6.82
N GLU A 13 9.66 0.09 8.06
CA GLU A 13 9.01 -0.76 9.05
C GLU A 13 7.66 -1.28 8.54
N LEU A 14 6.90 -0.44 7.85
CA LEU A 14 5.61 -0.81 7.31
C LEU A 14 5.75 -1.84 6.18
N LYS A 15 6.79 -1.75 5.33
CA LYS A 15 7.11 -2.77 4.31
C LYS A 15 7.52 -4.10 4.95
N GLU A 16 8.40 -4.06 5.96
CA GLU A 16 8.80 -5.25 6.70
C GLU A 16 7.60 -5.93 7.37
N ARG A 17 6.75 -5.13 8.04
CA ARG A 17 5.56 -5.64 8.71
C ARG A 17 4.55 -6.24 7.74
N ILE A 18 4.41 -5.67 6.54
CA ILE A 18 3.61 -6.28 5.47
C ILE A 18 4.19 -7.64 5.12
N ALA A 19 5.50 -7.74 4.85
CA ALA A 19 6.14 -8.99 4.45
C ALA A 19 6.01 -10.09 5.51
N THR A 20 6.21 -9.76 6.78
CA THR A 20 6.03 -10.72 7.88
C THR A 20 4.58 -11.16 7.99
N SER A 21 3.64 -10.21 7.93
CA SER A 21 2.21 -10.49 8.13
C SER A 21 1.59 -11.25 6.95
N THR A 22 2.07 -11.00 5.73
CA THR A 22 1.65 -11.79 4.56
C THR A 22 2.13 -13.22 4.66
N LYS A 23 3.38 -13.44 5.09
CA LYS A 23 3.92 -14.78 5.30
C LYS A 23 3.11 -15.55 6.35
N SER A 24 2.86 -14.93 7.51
CA SER A 24 2.02 -15.55 8.55
C SER A 24 0.60 -15.88 8.06
N LEU A 25 0.02 -15.04 7.20
CA LEU A 25 -1.28 -15.30 6.60
C LEU A 25 -1.25 -16.49 5.64
N GLU A 26 -0.19 -16.61 4.84
CA GLU A 26 0.01 -17.74 3.93
C GLU A 26 0.18 -19.05 4.70
N ASP A 27 0.99 -19.03 5.77
CA ASP A 27 1.18 -20.17 6.66
C ASP A 27 -0.15 -20.62 7.30
N LEU A 28 -0.97 -19.66 7.78
CA LEU A 28 -2.31 -19.96 8.32
C LEU A 28 -3.25 -20.56 7.26
N ARG A 29 -3.20 -20.07 6.01
CA ARG A 29 -4.00 -20.62 4.92
C ARG A 29 -3.56 -22.02 4.53
N PHE A 30 -2.24 -22.27 4.54
CA PHE A 30 -1.67 -23.58 4.27
C PHE A 30 -2.05 -24.58 5.37
N ALA A 31 -1.89 -24.19 6.64
CA ALA A 31 -2.31 -25.00 7.78
C ALA A 31 -3.80 -25.37 7.69
N ASN A 32 -4.68 -24.39 7.43
CA ASN A 32 -6.13 -24.63 7.26
C ASN A 32 -6.47 -25.55 6.07
N ALA A 33 -5.67 -25.53 5.01
CA ALA A 33 -5.87 -26.40 3.85
C ALA A 33 -5.52 -27.86 4.14
N ILE A 34 -4.55 -28.10 5.02
CA ILE A 34 -4.16 -29.46 5.47
C ILE A 34 -5.14 -29.97 6.52
N SER A 35 -5.42 -29.16 7.53
CA SER A 35 -6.31 -29.49 8.63
C SER A 35 -7.14 -28.26 8.99
N PRO A 36 -8.47 -28.38 9.15
CA PRO A 36 -9.29 -27.26 9.59
C PRO A 36 -8.74 -26.66 10.88
N ILE A 37 -8.43 -25.36 10.85
CA ILE A 37 -8.01 -24.63 12.06
C ILE A 37 -9.18 -24.47 13.02
N GLU A 38 -8.87 -24.49 14.32
CA GLU A 38 -9.86 -24.36 15.39
C GLU A 38 -10.71 -23.09 15.28
N ASN A 39 -10.10 -21.97 14.84
CA ASN A 39 -10.80 -20.70 14.70
C ASN A 39 -10.55 -20.04 13.33
N PRO A 40 -11.49 -20.19 12.37
CA PRO A 40 -11.43 -19.52 11.06
C PRO A 40 -11.37 -17.99 11.11
N MET A 41 -11.81 -17.36 12.22
CA MET A 41 -11.75 -15.91 12.37
C MET A 41 -10.32 -15.38 12.37
N GLN A 42 -9.34 -16.18 12.79
CA GLN A 42 -7.93 -15.79 12.78
C GLN A 42 -7.43 -15.44 11.36
N ILE A 43 -7.86 -16.21 10.35
CA ILE A 43 -7.53 -15.90 8.94
C ILE A 43 -8.17 -14.58 8.52
N ARG A 44 -9.42 -14.35 8.91
CA ARG A 44 -10.13 -13.11 8.58
C ARG A 44 -9.45 -11.89 9.19
N ASP A 45 -9.03 -12.00 10.45
CA ASP A 45 -8.40 -10.91 11.17
C ASP A 45 -6.98 -10.64 10.66
N ALA A 46 -6.21 -11.69 10.35
CA ALA A 46 -4.92 -11.56 9.68
C ALA A 46 -5.04 -10.89 8.29
N ARG A 47 -6.06 -11.27 7.50
CA ARG A 47 -6.36 -10.64 6.20
C ARG A 47 -6.66 -9.15 6.36
N LYS A 48 -7.50 -8.80 7.33
CA LYS A 48 -7.86 -7.41 7.63
C LYS A 48 -6.64 -6.60 8.03
N PHE A 49 -5.78 -7.18 8.86
CA PHE A 49 -4.55 -6.52 9.31
C PHE A 49 -3.59 -6.23 8.14
N VAL A 50 -3.33 -7.21 7.28
CA VAL A 50 -2.52 -7.00 6.06
C VAL A 50 -3.12 -5.93 5.15
N ALA A 51 -4.46 -5.91 4.99
CA ALA A 51 -5.14 -4.90 4.19
C ALA A 51 -4.93 -3.49 4.76
N GLN A 52 -5.06 -3.30 6.07
CA GLN A 52 -4.85 -2.00 6.72
C GLN A 52 -3.43 -1.47 6.49
N LEU A 53 -2.41 -2.33 6.62
CA LEU A 53 -1.02 -1.94 6.36
C LEU A 53 -0.82 -1.52 4.89
N LYS A 54 -1.34 -2.31 3.94
CA LYS A 54 -1.26 -1.98 2.51
C LYS A 54 -2.00 -0.68 2.16
N THR A 55 -3.14 -0.43 2.78
CA THR A 55 -3.91 0.81 2.57
C THR A 55 -3.12 2.04 3.00
N GLU A 56 -2.49 2.01 4.18
CA GLU A 56 -1.66 3.13 4.65
C GLU A 56 -0.50 3.43 3.70
N LEU A 57 0.20 2.39 3.23
CA LEU A 57 1.29 2.52 2.26
C LEU A 57 0.79 3.18 0.95
N HIS A 58 -0.39 2.76 0.48
CA HIS A 58 -1.02 3.35 -0.70
C HIS A 58 -1.42 4.81 -0.49
N THR A 59 -2.00 5.15 0.66
CA THR A 59 -2.34 6.53 1.02
C THR A 59 -1.12 7.44 1.03
N ARG A 60 0.00 6.99 1.59
CA ARG A 60 1.28 7.73 1.56
C ARG A 60 1.80 7.92 0.13
N THR A 61 1.65 6.91 -0.72
CA THR A 61 2.02 6.99 -2.14
C THR A 61 1.18 8.06 -2.85
N ILE A 62 -0.13 8.10 -2.60
CA ILE A 62 -1.03 9.12 -3.18
C ILE A 62 -0.63 10.52 -2.71
N ALA A 63 -0.35 10.72 -1.43
CA ALA A 63 0.05 12.00 -0.89
C ALA A 63 1.34 12.52 -1.55
N GLN A 64 2.37 11.66 -1.67
CA GLN A 64 3.62 12.01 -2.37
C GLN A 64 3.39 12.39 -3.84
N VAL A 65 2.51 11.65 -4.54
CA VAL A 65 2.16 11.98 -5.91
C VAL A 65 1.44 13.33 -6.00
N GLN A 66 0.50 13.61 -5.09
CA GLN A 66 -0.20 14.89 -5.05
C GLN A 66 0.76 16.07 -4.81
N GLU A 67 1.75 15.89 -3.94
CA GLU A 67 2.82 16.88 -3.73
C GLU A 67 3.68 17.08 -4.98
N ALA A 68 4.01 16.02 -5.71
CA ALA A 68 4.75 16.15 -6.97
C ALA A 68 3.94 16.86 -8.07
N VAL A 69 2.61 16.61 -8.10
CA VAL A 69 1.70 17.32 -9.00
C VAL A 69 1.61 18.80 -8.64
N SER A 70 1.48 19.15 -7.35
CA SER A 70 1.39 20.56 -6.93
C SER A 70 2.68 21.34 -7.15
N LYS A 71 3.84 20.69 -7.05
CA LYS A 71 5.15 21.26 -7.40
C LYS A 71 5.37 21.42 -8.91
N GLY A 72 4.49 20.88 -9.75
CA GLY A 72 4.62 20.92 -11.21
C GLY A 72 5.63 19.93 -11.78
N GLU A 73 6.19 19.04 -10.96
CA GLU A 73 7.16 18.01 -11.35
C GLU A 73 6.48 16.90 -12.17
N LEU A 74 5.19 16.64 -11.90
CA LEU A 74 4.41 15.61 -12.58
C LEU A 74 3.41 16.20 -13.59
N THR A 75 3.79 16.24 -14.86
CA THR A 75 2.95 16.65 -15.99
C THR A 75 2.48 15.44 -16.82
N ARG A 76 1.53 15.65 -17.75
CA ARG A 76 1.02 14.59 -18.64
C ARG A 76 2.09 13.92 -19.48
N GLU A 77 3.13 14.68 -19.81
CA GLU A 77 4.24 14.26 -20.67
C GLU A 77 5.29 13.49 -19.86
N ASN A 78 5.57 13.93 -18.63
CA ASN A 78 6.61 13.35 -17.77
C ASN A 78 6.11 12.15 -16.91
N ALA A 79 4.83 11.77 -17.03
CA ALA A 79 4.23 10.76 -16.14
C ALA A 79 4.85 9.35 -16.29
N ALA A 80 5.35 8.99 -17.47
CA ALA A 80 5.99 7.69 -17.70
C ALA A 80 7.40 7.63 -17.13
N GLU A 81 8.18 8.70 -17.30
CA GLU A 81 9.55 8.82 -16.78
C GLU A 81 9.53 8.94 -15.25
N TYR A 82 8.58 9.69 -14.69
CA TYR A 82 8.40 9.78 -13.24
C TYR A 82 8.15 8.42 -12.59
N LEU A 83 7.40 7.51 -13.21
CA LEU A 83 7.19 6.16 -12.67
C LEU A 83 8.47 5.31 -12.68
N GLN A 84 9.40 5.57 -13.62
CA GLN A 84 10.67 4.85 -13.70
C GLN A 84 11.70 5.40 -12.72
N GLN A 85 11.67 6.70 -12.47
CA GLN A 85 12.64 7.39 -11.60
C GLN A 85 12.20 7.49 -10.14
N ALA A 86 10.90 7.66 -9.88
CA ALA A 86 10.40 7.85 -8.53
C ALA A 86 10.42 6.53 -7.75
N LYS A 87 11.19 6.51 -6.67
CA LYS A 87 11.14 5.45 -5.65
C LYS A 87 9.86 5.56 -4.83
N LEU A 88 8.71 5.27 -5.45
CA LEU A 88 7.43 5.30 -4.77
C LEU A 88 7.33 4.16 -3.72
N PRO A 89 6.69 4.40 -2.57
CA PRO A 89 6.50 3.39 -1.53
C PRO A 89 5.71 2.16 -2.02
N SER A 90 4.69 2.36 -2.87
CA SER A 90 4.00 1.31 -3.63
C SER A 90 4.01 1.56 -5.13
N SER A 91 3.74 0.50 -5.90
CA SER A 91 3.40 0.58 -7.30
C SER A 91 2.12 1.41 -7.51
N ALA A 92 2.30 2.65 -7.99
CA ALA A 92 1.20 3.48 -8.46
C ALA A 92 0.84 3.08 -9.91
N LYS A 93 -0.46 2.98 -10.21
CA LYS A 93 -0.92 2.75 -11.59
C LYS A 93 -0.90 4.06 -12.39
N LEU A 94 -0.51 3.99 -13.65
CA LEU A 94 -0.51 5.14 -14.56
C LEU A 94 -1.89 5.81 -14.67
N SER A 95 -2.97 5.03 -14.62
CA SER A 95 -4.34 5.57 -14.63
C SER A 95 -4.65 6.46 -13.42
N LEU A 96 -4.11 6.12 -12.25
CA LEU A 96 -4.26 6.90 -11.03
C LEU A 96 -3.48 8.21 -11.12
N LEU A 97 -2.25 8.20 -11.65
CA LEU A 97 -1.47 9.41 -11.90
C LEU A 97 -2.18 10.36 -12.87
N LYS A 98 -2.64 9.85 -14.02
CA LYS A 98 -3.38 10.65 -15.02
C LYS A 98 -4.64 11.28 -14.43
N LYS A 99 -5.34 10.57 -13.53
CA LYS A 99 -6.51 11.10 -12.82
C LYS A 99 -6.14 12.20 -11.83
N LEU A 100 -5.05 12.05 -11.07
CA LEU A 100 -4.60 13.07 -10.12
C LEU A 100 -4.12 14.34 -10.84
N ILE A 101 -3.38 14.20 -11.93
CA ILE A 101 -2.96 15.33 -12.78
C ILE A 101 -4.18 16.06 -13.35
N SER A 102 -5.19 15.33 -13.84
CA SER A 102 -6.40 15.96 -14.38
C SER A 102 -7.28 16.63 -13.32
N GLN A 103 -7.22 16.16 -12.07
CA GLN A 103 -7.90 16.79 -10.94
C GLN A 103 -7.20 18.07 -10.47
N ALA A 104 -5.87 18.15 -10.55
CA ALA A 104 -5.11 19.33 -10.15
C ALA A 104 -5.11 20.47 -11.18
N GLY A 105 -5.36 20.17 -12.45
CA GLY A 105 -5.46 21.16 -13.53
C GLY A 105 -6.87 21.74 -13.75
N LYS A 106 -7.85 21.37 -12.91
CA LYS A 106 -9.17 22.01 -12.85
C LYS A 106 -9.20 23.00 -11.70
#